data_AF-A0A7T8KKB8-F1
#
_entry.id   AF-A0A7T8KKB8-F1
#
_cell.length_a   1.000
_cell.length_b   1.000
_cell.length_c   1.000
_cell.angle_alpha   90.00
_cell.angle_beta   90.00
_cell.angle_gamma   90.00
#
_symmetry.space_group_name_H-M   'P 1'
#
loop_
_entity.id
_entity.type
_entity.pdbx_description
1 polymer ?
#
loop_
_entity_poly.entity_id
_entity_poly.type
_entity_poly.pdbx_seq_one_letter_code
_entity_poly.pdbx_strand_id
1 'polypeptide(L)' 'MALHDLGYKPMGIRIDSGDLAYLSRVARQTFVTVASHFEVEWFSTLLIVVSNDINEETILSLNDQGHSIDCFGIGTHL' A
#
# COMPACT_ATOMS: atom_id res chain seq x y z
N MET A 1 -8.63 -13.69 12.96
CA MET A 1 -8.23 -13.49 11.55
C MET A 1 -7.51 -14.77 11.14
N ALA A 2 -8.12 -15.70 10.40
CA ALA A 2 -7.67 -17.10 10.36
C ALA A 2 -6.17 -17.34 10.11
N LEU A 3 -5.56 -16.64 9.14
CA LEU A 3 -4.12 -16.76 8.87
C LEU A 3 -3.24 -16.20 10.00
N HIS A 4 -3.65 -15.08 10.60
CA HIS A 4 -2.99 -14.50 11.77
C HIS A 4 -3.09 -15.42 13.00
N ASP A 5 -4.23 -16.06 13.19
CA ASP A 5 -4.48 -17.00 14.29
C ASP A 5 -3.57 -18.25 14.15
N LEU A 6 -3.14 -18.57 12.92
CA LEU A 6 -2.14 -19.59 12.58
C LEU A 6 -0.69 -19.06 12.59
N GLY A 7 -0.47 -17.81 12.98
CA GLY A 7 0.86 -17.19 13.07
C GLY A 7 1.42 -16.59 11.78
N TYR A 8 0.66 -16.61 10.67
CA TYR A 8 1.08 -16.02 9.41
C TYR A 8 0.76 -14.53 9.34
N LYS A 9 1.70 -13.75 8.81
CA LYS A 9 1.52 -12.32 8.54
C LYS A 9 1.66 -12.07 7.04
N PRO A 10 0.63 -11.52 6.37
CA PRO A 10 0.80 -11.04 5.01
C PRO A 10 1.83 -9.90 4.99
N MET A 11 2.47 -9.71 3.83
CA MET A 11 3.48 -8.65 3.66
C MET A 11 2.85 -7.30 3.30
N GLY A 12 1.75 -7.32 2.54
CA GLY A 12 1.14 -6.12 2.01
C GLY A 12 0.18 -6.38 0.86
N ILE A 13 -0.14 -5.32 0.12
CA ILE A 13 -0.98 -5.34 -1.07
C ILE A 13 -0.24 -4.71 -2.25
N ARG A 14 -0.75 -5.00 -3.45
CA ARG A 14 -0.34 -4.33 -4.70
C ARG A 14 -1.53 -3.61 -5.31
N ILE A 15 -1.36 -2.34 -5.70
CA ILE A 15 -2.34 -1.54 -6.43
C ILE A 15 -1.80 -1.34 -7.84
N ASP A 16 -2.53 -1.83 -8.83
CA ASP A 16 -2.05 -1.97 -10.22
C ASP A 16 -2.83 -1.10 -11.21
N SER A 17 -3.75 -0.26 -10.73
CA SER A 17 -4.57 0.63 -11.57
C SER A 17 -5.33 1.63 -10.70
N GLY A 18 -5.94 2.63 -11.35
CA GLY A 18 -6.72 3.69 -10.71
C GLY A 18 -5.87 4.84 -10.19
N ASP A 19 -6.46 5.70 -9.36
CA ASP A 19 -5.76 6.81 -8.71
C ASP A 19 -4.89 6.27 -7.57
N LEU A 20 -3.59 6.10 -7.83
CA LEU A 20 -2.66 5.46 -6.91
C LEU A 20 -2.44 6.27 -5.63
N ALA A 21 -2.44 7.61 -5.70
CA ALA A 21 -2.27 8.45 -4.51
C ALA A 21 -3.51 8.37 -3.61
N TYR A 22 -4.70 8.45 -4.18
CA TYR A 22 -5.94 8.28 -3.44
C TYR A 22 -6.07 6.87 -2.85
N LEU A 23 -5.91 5.84 -3.68
CA LEU A 23 -6.10 4.45 -3.26
C LEU A 23 -5.08 4.02 -2.21
N SER A 24 -3.83 4.47 -2.30
CA SER A 24 -2.83 4.18 -1.25
C SER A 24 -3.21 4.77 0.11
N ARG A 25 -3.73 6.00 0.16
CA ARG A 25 -4.22 6.61 1.41
C ARG A 25 -5.43 5.87 1.97
N VAL A 26 -6.39 5.50 1.11
CA VAL A 26 -7.57 4.73 1.53
C VAL A 26 -7.15 3.36 2.07
N ALA A 27 -6.21 2.68 1.41
CA ALA A 27 -5.66 1.41 1.88
C ALA A 27 -4.97 1.57 3.24
N ARG A 28 -4.11 2.58 3.42
CA ARG A 28 -3.46 2.85 4.71
C ARG A 28 -4.47 3.14 5.81
N GLN A 29 -5.48 3.95 5.56
CA GLN A 29 -6.52 4.24 6.54
C GLN A 29 -7.30 2.97 6.91
N THR A 30 -7.61 2.13 5.92
CA THR A 30 -8.26 0.83 6.15
C THR A 30 -7.40 -0.07 7.02
N PHE A 31 -6.10 -0.14 6.76
CA PHE A 31 -5.15 -0.91 7.57
C PHE A 31 -5.12 -0.45 9.02
N VAL A 32 -5.08 0.87 9.26
CA VAL A 32 -5.13 1.45 10.61
C VAL A 32 -6.46 1.11 11.31
N THR A 33 -7.59 1.24 10.61
CA THR A 33 -8.91 0.92 11.17
C THR A 33 -9.02 -0.56 11.55
N VAL A 34 -8.55 -1.47 10.68
CA VAL A 34 -8.55 -2.92 10.94
C VAL A 34 -7.60 -3.27 12.08
N ALA A 35 -6.39 -2.68 12.11
CA ALA A 35 -5.42 -2.87 13.18
C ALA A 35 -6.01 -2.52 14.54
N SER A 36 -6.68 -1.38 14.64
CA SER A 36 -7.34 -0.95 15.87
C SER A 36 -8.55 -1.83 16.23
N HIS A 37 -9.41 -2.16 15.26
CA HIS A 37 -10.62 -2.94 15.52
C HIS A 37 -10.34 -4.36 16.03
N PHE A 38 -9.28 -4.98 15.54
CA PHE A 38 -8.89 -6.35 15.92
C PHE A 38 -7.73 -6.39 16.92
N GLU A 39 -7.24 -5.24 17.40
CA GLU A 39 -6.08 -5.13 18.30
C GLU A 39 -4.80 -5.79 17.76
N VAL A 40 -4.55 -5.59 16.45
CA VAL A 40 -3.45 -6.21 15.72
C VAL A 40 -2.57 -5.15 15.06
N GLU A 41 -1.71 -4.53 15.87
CA GLU A 41 -0.87 -3.38 15.51
C GLU A 41 -0.10 -3.53 14.19
N TRP A 42 0.47 -4.72 13.94
CA TRP A 42 1.28 -4.95 12.73
C TRP A 42 0.48 -4.81 11.43
N PHE A 43 -0.86 -4.88 11.48
CA PHE A 43 -1.69 -4.73 10.30
C PHE A 43 -1.60 -3.31 9.73
N SER A 44 -1.38 -2.31 10.59
CA SER A 44 -1.26 -0.89 10.18
C SER A 44 -0.01 -0.62 9.32
N THR A 45 1.00 -1.48 9.41
CA THR A 45 2.30 -1.35 8.73
C THR A 45 2.45 -2.25 7.51
N LEU A 46 1.36 -2.87 7.04
CA LEU A 46 1.36 -3.64 5.81
C LEU A 46 1.85 -2.78 4.63
N LEU A 47 2.65 -3.39 3.75
CA LEU A 47 3.23 -2.70 2.61
C LEU A 47 2.17 -2.36 1.56
N ILE A 48 2.29 -1.19 0.95
CA ILE A 48 1.50 -0.77 -0.20
C ILE A 48 2.45 -0.60 -1.37
N VAL A 49 2.38 -1.53 -2.32
CA VAL A 49 3.19 -1.52 -3.55
C VAL A 49 2.33 -1.04 -4.71
N VAL A 50 2.89 -0.24 -5.62
CA VAL A 50 2.25 0.10 -6.89
C VAL A 50 3.10 -0.34 -8.08
N SER A 51 2.48 -0.72 -9.18
CA SER A 51 3.21 -1.28 -10.33
C SER A 51 2.55 -1.03 -11.69
N ASN A 52 2.15 0.20 -11.99
CA ASN A 52 1.49 0.51 -13.27
C ASN A 52 2.03 1.80 -13.88
N ASP A 53 2.73 1.68 -15.02
CA ASP A 53 3.34 2.78 -15.78
C ASP A 53 4.10 3.81 -14.92
N ILE A 54 4.83 3.30 -13.93
CA ILE A 54 5.61 4.15 -13.02
C ILE A 54 6.90 4.59 -13.70
N ASN A 55 7.14 5.90 -13.70
CA ASN A 55 8.38 6.56 -14.11
C ASN A 55 8.67 7.75 -13.16
N GLU A 56 9.77 8.47 -13.40
CA GLU A 56 10.20 9.58 -12.56
C GLU A 56 9.14 10.68 -12.42
N GLU A 57 8.51 11.09 -13.53
CA GLU A 57 7.44 12.12 -13.52
C GLU A 57 6.25 11.68 -12.69
N THR A 58 5.87 10.40 -12.80
CA THR A 58 4.76 9.84 -12.03
C THR A 58 5.09 9.79 -10.53
N ILE A 59 6.31 9.40 -10.16
CA ILE A 59 6.75 9.40 -8.76
C ILE A 59 6.72 10.80 -8.17
N LEU A 60 7.20 11.81 -8.91
CA LEU A 60 7.13 13.22 -8.50
C LEU A 60 5.68 13.66 -8.28
N SER A 61 4.80 13.37 -9.24
CA SER A 61 3.37 13.70 -9.12
C SER A 61 2.70 13.03 -7.91
N LEU A 62 3.05 11.77 -7.62
CA LEU A 62 2.50 11.06 -6.47
C LEU A 62 3.00 11.66 -5.14
N ASN A 63 4.26 12.10 -5.09
CA ASN A 63 4.83 12.78 -3.91
C ASN A 63 4.10 14.09 -3.64
N ASP A 64 3.86 14.90 -4.68
CA ASP A 64 3.14 16.17 -4.57
C ASP A 64 1.69 15.99 -4.07
N GLN A 65 1.06 14.89 -4.44
CA GLN A 65 -0.30 14.54 -4.01
C GLN A 65 -0.37 13.99 -2.57
N GLY A 66 0.77 13.64 -1.97
CA GLY A 66 0.86 13.00 -0.66
C GLY A 66 0.28 11.59 -0.68
N HIS A 67 1.02 10.63 -1.24
CA HIS A 67 0.65 9.21 -1.29
C HIS A 67 0.99 8.44 0.02
N SER A 68 0.51 7.21 0.15
CA SER A 68 0.91 6.27 1.23
C SER A 68 1.56 4.98 0.71
N ILE A 69 2.14 5.03 -0.49
CA ILE A 69 2.90 3.96 -1.15
C ILE A 69 4.26 3.77 -0.47
N ASP A 70 4.64 2.51 -0.23
CA ASP A 70 5.93 2.13 0.36
C ASP A 70 6.96 1.67 -0.68
N CYS A 71 6.49 1.19 -1.84
CA CYS A 71 7.36 0.65 -2.89
C CYS A 71 6.77 0.85 -4.29
N PHE A 72 7.65 1.16 -5.26
CA PHE A 72 7.32 1.31 -6.67
C PHE A 72 7.92 0.16 -7.48
N GLY A 73 7.08 -0.64 -8.13
CA GLY A 73 7.48 -1.63 -9.12
C GLY A 73 7.57 -1.01 -10.51
N ILE A 74 8.79 -0.73 -10.97
CA ILE A 74 9.05 -0.16 -12.29
C ILE A 74 9.47 -1.29 -13.24
N GLY A 75 8.77 -1.42 -14.36
CA GLY A 75 9.06 -2.43 -15.38
C GLY A 75 9.58 -1.79 -16.68
N THR A 76 8.67 -1.14 -17.41
CA THR A 76 8.90 -0.62 -18.77
C THR A 76 9.82 0.60 -18.85
N HIS A 77 10.10 1.26 -17.73
CA HIS A 77 10.89 2.49 -17.63
C HIS A 77 12.22 2.30 -16.87
N LEU A 78 12.81 1.11 -16.95
CA LEU A 78 14.12 0.78 -16.35
C LEU A 78 15.30 1.16 -17.23
#